data_AF-A0AAN8K8I9-F1
#
_entry.id   AF-A0AAN8K8I9-F1
#
_cell.length_a   1.000
_cell.length_b   1.000
_cell.length_c   1.000
_cell.angle_alpha   90.00
_cell.angle_beta   90.00
_cell.angle_gamma   90.00
#
_symmetry.space_group_name_H-M   'P 1'
#
loop_
_entity.id
_entity.type
_entity.pdbx_description
1 polymer ?
#
loop_
_entity_poly.entity_id
_entity_poly.type
_entity_poly.pdbx_seq_one_letter_code
_entity_poly.pdbx_strand_id
1 'polypeptide(L)'
;MNILVVVTSIFSATCVYSTVDLNIHELQYVADHLTLKECIKLESALQQKNFQLDVQDPNLYRKPKKGTEKTPCIVRLLKWDRGIARKNTFHNLAIRLKELGFIELSDKLSKTVYHEKAYAIKNNFLKDPFKKLIPTKSSLLEEPKDRRTEDIEPAPTGDPPSTVHMTVWITIASVSFVCMILVGFFVFCPVAFCLIWQKIAPEGCIVGCELLNEQCSFCCKRCHKHYNKHLLGKRKYKSKGRSRSRISLPEGIPLTIEDVNRINPLYNKP
;
A
#
# COMPACT_ATOMS: atom_id res chain seq x y z
N MET A 1 17.02 15.20 19.01
CA MET A 1 17.11 14.04 18.09
C MET A 1 15.87 13.15 18.11
N ASN A 2 15.34 12.77 19.29
CA ASN A 2 14.27 11.75 19.38
C ASN A 2 12.98 12.10 18.63
N ILE A 3 12.51 13.34 18.66
CA ILE A 3 11.24 13.73 17.98
C ILE A 3 11.36 13.59 16.46
N LEU A 4 12.53 13.90 15.87
CA LEU A 4 12.75 13.86 14.43
C LEU A 4 12.89 12.42 13.92
N VAL A 5 13.52 11.55 14.71
CA VAL A 5 13.58 10.10 14.48
C VAL A 5 12.18 9.49 14.57
N VAL A 6 11.37 9.93 15.54
CA VAL A 6 9.98 9.44 15.70
C VAL A 6 9.11 9.87 14.52
N VAL A 7 9.20 11.13 14.07
CA VAL A 7 8.41 11.64 12.93
C VAL A 7 8.83 10.99 11.61
N THR A 8 10.13 10.82 11.36
CA THR A 8 10.63 10.12 10.16
C THR A 8 10.31 8.63 10.18
N SER A 9 10.38 7.97 11.35
CA SER A 9 9.97 6.58 11.53
C SER A 9 8.47 6.40 11.24
N ILE A 10 7.60 7.25 11.80
CA ILE A 10 6.15 7.20 11.56
C ILE A 10 5.83 7.45 10.07
N PHE A 11 6.54 8.37 9.42
CA PHE A 11 6.36 8.66 7.99
C PHE A 11 6.84 7.50 7.10
N SER A 12 7.96 6.87 7.43
CA SER A 12 8.47 5.71 6.70
C SER A 12 7.58 4.47 6.85
N ALA A 13 7.00 4.25 8.03
CA ALA A 13 6.08 3.15 8.30
C ALA A 13 4.74 3.30 7.57
N THR A 14 4.30 4.54 7.30
CA THR A 14 3.03 4.82 6.62
C THR A 14 3.13 4.77 5.09
N CYS A 15 4.34 4.80 4.53
CA CYS A 15 4.59 4.69 3.08
C CYS A 15 4.95 3.26 2.61
N VAL A 16 4.83 2.25 3.46
CA VAL A 16 4.95 0.86 3.01
C VAL A 16 3.62 0.47 2.35
N TYR A 17 3.51 0.69 1.04
CA TYR A 17 2.53 -0.03 0.25
C TYR A 17 2.87 -1.52 0.38
N SER A 18 2.08 -2.25 1.17
CA SER A 18 2.17 -3.69 1.31
C SER A 18 2.25 -4.30 -0.08
N THR A 19 3.25 -5.15 -0.30
CA THR A 19 3.43 -5.85 -1.58
C THR A 19 2.14 -6.60 -1.90
N VAL A 20 1.45 -6.14 -2.94
CA VAL A 20 0.32 -6.88 -3.53
C VAL A 20 0.95 -7.98 -4.35
N ASP A 21 0.88 -9.19 -3.82
CA ASP A 21 1.79 -10.29 -4.13
C ASP A 21 1.04 -11.52 -4.66
N LEU A 22 -0.10 -11.30 -5.33
CA LEU A 22 -0.87 -12.39 -5.95
C LEU A 22 -0.62 -12.41 -7.45
N ASN A 23 0.03 -13.47 -7.92
CA ASN A 23 0.22 -13.70 -9.34
C ASN A 23 -1.06 -14.32 -9.94
N ILE A 24 -1.42 -13.94 -11.17
CA ILE A 24 -2.59 -14.50 -11.87
C ILE A 24 -2.45 -16.02 -12.02
N HIS A 25 -1.23 -16.51 -12.25
CA HIS A 25 -0.95 -17.95 -12.36
C HIS A 25 -1.24 -18.72 -11.07
N GLU A 26 -0.99 -18.11 -9.90
CA GLU A 26 -1.29 -18.71 -8.59
C GLU A 26 -2.80 -18.78 -8.36
N LEU A 27 -3.52 -17.72 -8.71
CA LEU A 27 -4.99 -17.70 -8.65
C LEU A 27 -5.61 -18.74 -9.59
N GLN A 28 -5.05 -18.90 -10.79
CA GLN A 28 -5.47 -19.93 -11.73
C GLN A 28 -5.21 -21.33 -11.17
N TYR A 29 -4.03 -21.57 -10.61
CA TYR A 29 -3.71 -22.85 -9.97
C TYR A 29 -4.71 -23.21 -8.85
N VAL A 30 -5.07 -22.24 -7.99
CA VAL A 30 -6.11 -22.44 -6.98
C VAL A 30 -7.46 -22.72 -7.64
N ALA A 31 -7.85 -21.94 -8.66
CA ALA A 31 -9.12 -22.12 -9.35
C ALA A 31 -9.28 -23.49 -10.01
N ASP A 32 -8.20 -24.07 -10.54
CA ASP A 32 -8.20 -25.37 -11.21
C ASP A 32 -8.33 -26.55 -10.22
N HIS A 33 -7.98 -26.34 -8.94
CA HIS A 33 -8.04 -27.37 -7.90
C HIS A 33 -9.29 -27.29 -7.03
N LEU A 34 -10.13 -26.27 -7.21
CA LEU A 34 -11.39 -26.13 -6.46
C LEU A 34 -12.59 -26.40 -7.35
N THR A 35 -13.57 -27.11 -6.82
CA THR A 35 -14.89 -27.17 -7.43
C THR A 35 -15.61 -25.83 -7.29
N LEU A 36 -16.61 -25.58 -8.13
CA LEU A 36 -17.38 -24.34 -8.08
C LEU A 36 -18.00 -24.06 -6.69
N LYS A 37 -18.47 -25.11 -6.00
CA LYS A 37 -19.07 -25.00 -4.66
C LYS A 37 -18.02 -24.57 -3.62
N GLU A 38 -16.84 -25.19 -3.68
CA GLU A 38 -15.73 -24.87 -2.78
C GLU A 38 -15.19 -23.47 -3.06
N CYS A 39 -15.14 -23.07 -4.32
CA CYS A 39 -14.71 -21.74 -4.71
C CYS A 39 -15.64 -20.64 -4.18
N ILE A 40 -16.97 -20.87 -4.18
CA ILE A 40 -17.93 -19.95 -3.57
C ILE A 40 -17.70 -19.86 -2.05
N LYS A 41 -17.46 -21.00 -1.40
CA LYS A 41 -17.15 -21.05 0.04
C LYS A 41 -15.86 -20.29 0.35
N LEU A 42 -14.84 -20.45 -0.49
CA LEU A 42 -13.56 -19.73 -0.40
C LEU A 42 -13.76 -18.22 -0.60
N GLU A 43 -14.53 -17.81 -1.61
CA GLU A 43 -14.84 -16.39 -1.86
C GLU A 43 -15.50 -15.74 -0.63
N SER A 44 -16.47 -16.43 -0.01
CA SER A 44 -17.10 -15.96 1.22
C SER A 44 -16.12 -15.91 2.40
N ALA A 45 -15.27 -16.93 2.59
CA ALA A 45 -14.26 -16.96 3.64
C ALA A 45 -13.23 -15.82 3.50
N LEU A 46 -12.86 -15.46 2.26
CA LEU A 46 -11.93 -14.39 1.97
C LEU A 46 -12.51 -12.98 2.16
N GLN A 47 -13.83 -12.85 2.26
CA GLN A 47 -14.50 -11.58 2.59
C GLN A 47 -14.56 -11.33 4.10
N GLN A 48 -14.39 -12.35 4.94
CA GLN A 48 -14.33 -12.19 6.38
C GLN A 48 -13.04 -11.49 6.81
N LYS A 49 -13.19 -10.40 7.56
CA LYS A 49 -12.07 -9.60 8.10
C LYS A 49 -11.52 -10.11 9.42
N ASN A 50 -12.16 -11.12 10.01
CA ASN A 50 -11.77 -11.68 11.30
C ASN A 50 -10.45 -12.45 11.17
N PHE A 51 -9.65 -12.50 12.23
CA PHE A 51 -8.39 -13.25 12.20
C PHE A 51 -8.62 -14.74 11.97
N GLN A 52 -9.61 -15.31 12.67
CA GLN A 52 -10.06 -16.69 12.48
C GLN A 52 -11.33 -16.72 11.61
N LEU A 53 -11.48 -17.78 10.83
CA LEU A 53 -12.71 -18.05 10.07
C LEU A 53 -13.87 -18.31 11.04
N ASP A 54 -14.92 -17.50 10.95
CA ASP A 54 -16.15 -17.76 11.68
C ASP A 54 -16.97 -18.79 10.90
N VAL A 55 -16.94 -20.03 11.38
CA VAL A 55 -17.67 -21.16 10.79
C VAL A 55 -19.18 -21.02 10.95
N GLN A 56 -19.64 -20.23 11.93
CA GLN A 56 -21.05 -19.98 12.21
C GLN A 56 -21.63 -18.83 11.37
N ASP A 57 -20.80 -18.10 10.62
CA ASP A 57 -21.25 -17.01 9.78
C ASP A 57 -22.23 -17.52 8.70
N PRO A 58 -23.48 -17.04 8.67
CA PRO A 58 -24.46 -17.44 7.67
C PRO A 58 -24.03 -17.09 6.24
N ASN A 59 -23.08 -16.17 6.06
CA ASN A 59 -22.54 -15.81 4.75
C ASN A 59 -21.58 -16.87 4.18
N LEU A 60 -20.99 -17.73 5.02
CA LEU A 60 -20.04 -18.76 4.59
C LEU A 60 -20.70 -19.82 3.69
N TYR A 61 -21.94 -20.17 4.00
CA TYR A 61 -22.75 -21.15 3.26
C TYR A 61 -23.79 -20.48 2.35
N ARG A 62 -23.62 -19.18 2.08
CA ARG A 62 -24.59 -18.42 1.29
C ARG A 62 -24.67 -18.97 -0.12
N LYS A 63 -25.88 -19.31 -0.55
CA LYS A 63 -26.12 -19.68 -1.95
C LYS A 63 -25.75 -18.51 -2.87
N PRO A 64 -25.12 -18.78 -4.02
CA PRO A 64 -24.85 -17.75 -5.02
C PRO A 64 -26.14 -17.02 -5.41
N LYS A 65 -26.08 -15.71 -5.62
CA LYS A 65 -27.23 -14.95 -6.12
C LYS A 65 -27.65 -15.51 -7.48
N LYS A 66 -28.96 -15.59 -7.75
CA LYS A 66 -29.51 -16.02 -9.06
C LYS A 66 -28.77 -15.28 -10.19
N GLY A 67 -28.20 -16.03 -11.13
CA GLY A 67 -27.39 -15.51 -12.24
C GLY A 67 -25.87 -15.58 -12.06
N THR A 68 -25.36 -15.76 -10.82
CA THR A 68 -23.92 -15.91 -10.57
C THR A 68 -23.45 -17.37 -10.53
N GLU A 69 -24.36 -18.34 -10.55
CA GLU A 69 -24.02 -19.77 -10.51
C GLU A 69 -23.12 -20.22 -11.66
N LYS A 70 -23.16 -19.54 -12.81
CA LYS A 70 -22.33 -19.89 -13.98
C LYS A 70 -20.97 -19.20 -14.02
N THR A 71 -20.65 -18.36 -13.04
CA THR A 71 -19.38 -17.63 -13.04
C THR A 71 -18.23 -18.57 -12.67
N PRO A 72 -17.20 -18.74 -13.54
CA PRO A 72 -16.08 -19.63 -13.28
C PRO A 72 -15.26 -19.15 -12.07
N CYS A 73 -14.60 -20.08 -11.39
CA CYS A 73 -13.90 -19.81 -10.13
C CYS A 73 -12.83 -18.73 -10.29
N ILE A 74 -12.03 -18.79 -11.36
CA ILE A 74 -10.97 -17.81 -11.64
C ILE A 74 -11.51 -16.38 -11.74
N VAL A 75 -12.69 -16.17 -12.34
CA VAL A 75 -13.30 -14.84 -12.46
C VAL A 75 -13.75 -14.32 -11.10
N ARG A 76 -14.22 -15.21 -10.20
CA ARG A 76 -14.57 -14.84 -8.82
C ARG A 76 -13.35 -14.42 -8.03
N LEU A 77 -12.27 -15.19 -8.11
CA LEU A 77 -11.01 -14.89 -7.42
C LEU A 77 -10.36 -13.61 -7.97
N LEU A 78 -10.38 -13.38 -9.28
CA LEU A 78 -9.90 -12.13 -9.88
C LEU A 78 -10.75 -10.91 -9.47
N LYS A 79 -12.07 -11.09 -9.34
CA LYS A 79 -12.96 -10.02 -8.85
C LYS A 79 -12.69 -9.71 -7.38
N TRP A 80 -12.42 -10.73 -6.57
CA TRP A 80 -12.00 -10.56 -5.19
C TRP A 80 -10.68 -9.79 -5.11
N ASP A 81 -9.67 -10.23 -5.85
CA ASP A 81 -8.32 -9.62 -5.93
C ASP A 81 -8.39 -8.12 -6.28
N ARG A 82 -9.11 -7.77 -7.35
CA ARG A 82 -9.26 -6.39 -7.82
C ARG A 82 -10.14 -5.52 -6.91
N GLY A 83 -11.01 -6.15 -6.11
CA GLY A 83 -12.01 -5.47 -5.30
C GLY A 83 -11.59 -5.29 -3.86
N ILE A 84 -12.23 -6.07 -2.98
CA ILE A 84 -12.10 -5.99 -1.52
C ILE A 84 -10.67 -6.38 -1.08
N ALA A 85 -10.01 -7.25 -1.84
CA ALA A 85 -8.72 -7.83 -1.51
C ALA A 85 -7.52 -7.01 -1.96
N ARG A 86 -7.71 -5.79 -2.48
CA ARG A 86 -6.61 -4.93 -2.96
C ARG A 86 -5.51 -4.66 -1.92
N LYS A 87 -5.76 -4.99 -0.65
CA LYS A 87 -4.79 -4.90 0.47
C LYS A 87 -4.48 -6.25 1.12
N ASN A 88 -5.11 -7.33 0.68
CA ASN A 88 -4.87 -8.66 1.24
C ASN A 88 -3.67 -9.28 0.56
N THR A 89 -2.84 -9.93 1.36
CA THR A 89 -1.65 -10.63 0.88
C THR A 89 -2.00 -12.06 0.50
N PHE A 90 -1.14 -12.67 -0.32
CA PHE A 90 -1.15 -14.10 -0.61
C PHE A 90 -1.30 -14.98 0.66
N HIS A 91 -0.72 -14.54 1.77
CA HIS A 91 -0.79 -15.24 3.04
C HIS A 91 -2.23 -15.46 3.54
N ASN A 92 -3.12 -14.48 3.36
CA ASN A 92 -4.52 -14.61 3.75
C ASN A 92 -5.24 -15.66 2.92
N LEU A 93 -4.93 -15.76 1.62
CA LEU A 93 -5.47 -16.81 0.75
C LEU A 93 -5.06 -18.20 1.24
N ALA A 94 -3.77 -18.37 1.54
CA ALA A 94 -3.22 -19.62 2.05
C ALA A 94 -3.85 -20.00 3.41
N ILE A 95 -4.00 -19.06 4.34
CA ILE A 95 -4.67 -19.30 5.63
C ILE A 95 -6.11 -19.75 5.43
N ARG A 96 -6.91 -19.02 4.63
CA ARG A 96 -8.32 -19.38 4.41
C ARG A 96 -8.48 -20.75 3.76
N LEU A 97 -7.58 -21.12 2.84
CA LEU A 97 -7.57 -22.46 2.27
C LEU A 97 -7.35 -23.53 3.34
N LYS A 98 -6.43 -23.31 4.30
CA LYS A 98 -6.21 -24.24 5.42
C LYS A 98 -7.43 -24.35 6.33
N GLU A 99 -8.02 -23.22 6.71
CA GLU A 99 -9.20 -23.19 7.57
C GLU A 99 -10.41 -23.89 6.93
N LEU A 100 -10.48 -23.91 5.60
CA LEU A 100 -11.51 -24.62 4.85
C LEU A 100 -11.21 -26.13 4.65
N GLY A 101 -10.03 -26.60 5.05
CA GLY A 101 -9.61 -28.00 4.94
C GLY A 101 -8.71 -28.31 3.72
N PHE A 102 -8.40 -27.32 2.87
CA PHE A 102 -7.52 -27.50 1.70
C PHE A 102 -6.04 -27.34 2.07
N ILE A 103 -5.58 -28.15 3.02
CA ILE A 103 -4.24 -28.06 3.62
C ILE A 103 -3.15 -28.28 2.57
N GLU A 104 -3.24 -29.38 1.82
CA GLU A 104 -2.25 -29.73 0.79
C GLU A 104 -2.15 -28.67 -0.32
N LEU A 105 -3.29 -28.15 -0.76
CA LEU A 105 -3.35 -27.10 -1.76
C LEU A 105 -2.67 -25.82 -1.25
N SER A 106 -2.98 -25.43 -0.02
CA SER A 106 -2.37 -24.26 0.63
C SER A 106 -0.86 -24.41 0.82
N ASP A 107 -0.40 -25.58 1.23
CA ASP A 107 1.03 -25.85 1.44
C ASP A 107 1.80 -25.86 0.12
N LYS A 108 1.24 -26.49 -0.93
CA LYS A 108 1.84 -26.51 -2.27
C LYS A 108 1.87 -25.12 -2.90
N LEU A 109 0.80 -24.36 -2.74
CA LEU A 109 0.73 -22.96 -3.17
C LEU A 109 1.80 -22.13 -2.45
N SER A 110 1.86 -22.19 -1.12
CA SER A 110 2.84 -21.47 -0.30
C SER A 110 4.28 -21.83 -0.69
N LYS A 111 4.58 -23.12 -0.86
CA LYS A 111 5.89 -23.60 -1.29
C LYS A 111 6.29 -23.03 -2.65
N THR A 112 5.35 -22.95 -3.59
CA THR A 112 5.60 -22.41 -4.94
C THR A 112 5.94 -20.92 -4.88
N VAL A 113 5.12 -20.12 -4.19
CA VAL A 113 5.32 -18.68 -4.06
C VAL A 113 6.62 -18.35 -3.32
N TYR A 114 6.89 -19.03 -2.19
CA TYR A 114 8.13 -18.82 -1.45
C TYR A 114 9.35 -19.26 -2.26
N HIS A 115 9.24 -20.34 -3.04
CA HIS A 115 10.35 -20.79 -3.86
C HIS A 115 10.67 -19.80 -4.98
N GLU A 116 9.65 -19.26 -5.66
CA GLU A 116 9.81 -18.25 -6.70
C GLU A 116 10.45 -16.97 -6.14
N LYS A 117 9.97 -16.48 -4.99
CA LYS A 117 10.56 -15.32 -4.32
C LYS A 117 11.99 -15.57 -3.86
N ALA A 118 12.28 -16.73 -3.26
CA ALA A 118 13.64 -17.08 -2.86
C ALA A 118 14.57 -17.19 -4.08
N TYR A 119 14.08 -17.73 -5.20
CA TYR A 119 14.82 -17.81 -6.45
C TYR A 119 15.09 -16.43 -7.04
N ALA A 120 14.10 -15.53 -7.04
CA ALA A 120 14.24 -14.14 -7.46
C ALA A 120 15.28 -13.41 -6.59
N ILE A 121 15.21 -13.56 -5.26
CA ILE A 121 16.20 -12.98 -4.34
C ILE A 121 17.61 -13.52 -4.65
N LYS A 122 17.75 -14.83 -4.84
CA LYS A 122 19.04 -15.45 -5.16
C LYS A 122 19.61 -14.94 -6.48
N ASN A 123 18.79 -14.81 -7.52
CA ASN A 123 19.26 -14.33 -8.81
C ASN A 123 19.55 -12.83 -8.82
N ASN A 124 18.73 -12.02 -8.14
CA ASN A 124 18.87 -10.56 -8.16
C ASN A 124 19.96 -10.06 -7.20
N PHE A 125 20.12 -10.69 -6.02
CA PHE A 125 21.03 -10.20 -4.98
C PHE A 125 22.27 -11.09 -4.77
N LEU A 126 22.13 -12.42 -4.86
CA LEU A 126 23.26 -13.31 -4.55
C LEU A 126 24.15 -13.60 -5.76
N LYS A 127 23.58 -13.60 -6.97
CA LYS A 127 24.31 -13.70 -8.25
C LYS A 127 24.60 -12.33 -8.86
N ASP A 128 24.72 -11.30 -8.02
CA ASP A 128 25.06 -9.97 -8.49
C ASP A 128 26.42 -10.00 -9.23
N PRO A 129 26.48 -9.65 -10.54
CA PRO A 129 27.74 -9.59 -11.29
C PRO A 129 28.76 -8.63 -10.64
N PHE A 130 28.28 -7.64 -9.87
CA PHE A 130 29.12 -6.70 -9.14
C PHE A 130 29.71 -7.27 -7.85
N LYS A 131 29.29 -8.46 -7.39
CA LYS A 131 29.88 -9.11 -6.21
C LYS A 131 31.37 -9.41 -6.38
N LYS A 132 31.83 -9.64 -7.62
CA LYS A 132 33.26 -9.80 -7.95
C LYS A 132 34.01 -8.47 -8.03
N LEU A 133 33.29 -7.36 -8.19
CA LEU A 133 33.84 -6.01 -8.30
C LEU A 133 33.94 -5.31 -6.94
N ILE A 134 33.33 -5.86 -5.88
CA ILE A 134 33.55 -5.39 -4.52
C ILE A 134 34.95 -5.82 -4.08
N PRO A 135 35.89 -4.87 -3.85
CA PRO A 135 37.24 -5.20 -3.42
C PRO A 135 37.19 -5.79 -2.01
N THR A 136 37.39 -7.10 -1.91
CA THR A 136 37.45 -7.85 -0.64
C THR A 136 38.74 -7.56 0.15
N LYS A 137 39.70 -6.87 -0.47
CA LYS A 137 40.95 -6.39 0.13
C LYS A 137 40.89 -4.88 0.40
N SER A 138 39.81 -4.41 1.01
CA SER A 138 39.82 -3.05 1.55
C SER A 138 40.65 -3.07 2.84
N SER A 139 41.66 -2.22 2.93
CA SER A 139 42.50 -2.03 4.12
C SER A 139 41.73 -1.55 5.36
N LEU A 140 40.43 -1.28 5.23
CA LEU A 140 39.51 -0.95 6.33
C LEU A 140 38.81 -2.18 6.94
N LEU A 141 39.01 -3.38 6.39
CA LEU A 141 38.41 -4.64 6.86
C LEU A 141 39.42 -5.66 7.40
N GLU A 142 40.72 -5.32 7.43
CA GLU A 142 41.68 -6.08 8.22
C GLU A 142 41.43 -5.79 9.70
N GLU A 143 40.63 -6.64 10.35
CA GLU A 143 40.70 -6.76 11.80
C GLU A 143 42.11 -7.23 12.17
N PRO A 144 42.91 -6.44 12.90
CA PRO A 144 44.26 -6.81 13.26
C PRO A 144 44.20 -8.00 14.22
N LYS A 145 44.55 -9.19 13.71
CA LYS A 145 44.54 -10.46 14.47
C LYS A 145 45.53 -10.52 15.65
N ASP A 146 46.38 -9.52 15.83
CA ASP A 146 47.46 -9.52 16.85
C ASP A 146 47.47 -8.32 17.80
N ARG A 147 46.45 -7.44 17.78
CA ARG A 147 46.38 -6.38 18.80
C ARG A 147 45.68 -6.88 20.05
N ARG A 148 46.47 -7.21 21.08
CA ARG A 148 45.97 -7.30 22.47
C ARG A 148 45.26 -5.99 22.80
N THR A 149 44.04 -6.10 23.27
CA THR A 149 43.11 -5.01 23.58
C THR A 149 43.56 -4.14 24.78
N GLU A 150 44.75 -4.36 25.33
CA GLU A 150 45.21 -3.77 26.59
C GLU A 150 46.10 -2.53 26.40
N ASP A 151 46.63 -2.27 25.20
CA ASP A 151 47.57 -1.15 24.94
C ASP A 151 47.00 -0.04 24.04
N ILE A 152 45.70 -0.05 23.77
CA ILE A 152 45.06 1.06 23.05
C ILE A 152 44.72 2.13 24.07
N GLU A 153 45.61 3.11 24.26
CA GLU A 153 45.23 4.35 24.92
C GLU A 153 43.99 4.92 24.22
N PRO A 154 42.88 5.17 24.95
CA PRO A 154 41.68 5.71 24.36
C PRO A 154 42.03 7.04 23.69
N ALA A 155 41.73 7.14 22.39
CA ALA A 155 41.90 8.39 21.66
C ALA A 155 41.25 9.53 22.47
N PRO A 156 41.95 10.66 22.68
CA PRO A 156 41.43 11.75 23.48
C PRO A 156 40.08 12.18 22.90
N THR A 157 39.01 11.91 23.65
CA THR A 157 37.61 12.22 23.32
C THR A 157 37.29 13.71 23.45
N GLY A 158 38.28 14.57 23.20
CA GLY A 158 38.07 16.00 23.07
C GLY A 158 37.41 16.27 21.71
N ASP A 159 36.09 16.13 21.66
CA ASP A 159 35.31 16.54 20.48
C ASP A 159 35.72 17.97 20.10
N PRO A 160 36.28 18.20 18.90
CA PRO A 160 36.72 19.53 18.53
C PRO A 160 35.48 20.44 18.52
N PRO A 161 35.57 21.66 19.09
CA PRO A 161 34.42 22.55 19.29
C PRO A 161 33.67 22.91 18.00
N SER A 162 34.28 22.66 16.83
CA SER A 162 33.68 22.83 15.51
C SER A 162 32.61 21.78 15.13
N THR A 163 32.67 20.56 15.68
CA THR A 163 31.78 19.45 15.26
C THR A 163 30.36 19.62 15.80
N VAL A 164 30.24 20.18 17.01
CA VAL A 164 28.95 20.46 17.65
C VAL A 164 28.20 21.54 16.86
N HIS A 165 28.89 22.62 16.46
CA HIS A 165 28.27 23.67 15.66
C HIS A 165 27.77 23.17 14.31
N MET A 166 28.57 22.38 13.57
CA MET A 166 28.11 21.81 12.30
C MET A 166 26.88 20.91 12.46
N THR A 167 26.87 20.07 13.50
CA THR A 167 25.73 19.17 13.78
C THR A 167 24.45 19.97 14.08
N VAL A 168 24.56 21.05 14.86
CA VAL A 168 23.43 21.95 15.15
C VAL A 168 22.90 22.60 13.86
N TRP A 169 23.76 23.13 13.00
CA TRP A 169 23.33 23.74 11.73
C TRP A 169 22.62 22.75 10.80
N ILE A 170 23.15 21.52 10.68
CA ILE A 170 22.53 20.48 9.85
C ILE A 170 21.13 20.12 10.38
N THR A 171 20.99 19.98 11.70
CA THR A 171 19.68 19.69 12.30
C THR A 171 18.68 20.83 12.08
N ILE A 172 19.09 22.08 12.28
CA ILE A 172 18.23 23.26 12.04
C ILE A 172 17.80 23.33 10.56
N ALA A 173 18.73 23.15 9.62
CA ALA A 173 18.43 23.16 8.20
C ALA A 173 17.44 22.04 7.81
N SER A 174 17.62 20.83 8.34
CA SER A 174 16.69 19.71 8.10
C SER A 174 15.28 19.96 8.65
N VAL A 175 15.17 20.52 9.86
CA VAL A 175 13.87 20.87 10.48
C VAL A 175 13.17 21.94 9.67
N SER A 176 13.91 22.99 9.28
CA SER A 176 13.39 24.08 8.46
C SER A 176 12.86 23.58 7.11
N PHE A 177 13.61 22.70 6.45
CA PHE A 177 13.21 22.12 5.17
C PHE A 177 11.93 21.28 5.27
N VAL A 178 11.82 20.43 6.31
CA VAL A 178 10.61 19.63 6.54
C VAL A 178 9.41 20.54 6.86
N CYS A 179 9.59 21.58 7.68
CA CYS A 179 8.54 22.56 7.95
C CYS A 179 8.08 23.30 6.69
N MET A 180 9.02 23.71 5.82
CA MET A 180 8.70 24.35 4.55
C MET A 180 7.93 23.43 3.61
N ILE A 181 8.30 22.14 3.55
CA ILE A 181 7.56 21.14 2.79
C ILE A 181 6.14 20.95 3.34
N LEU A 182 5.99 20.83 4.67
CA LEU A 182 4.68 20.69 5.31
C LEU A 182 3.80 21.92 5.03
N VAL A 183 4.32 23.13 5.26
CA VAL A 183 3.60 24.39 4.96
C VAL A 183 3.27 24.48 3.47
N GLY A 184 4.20 24.10 2.58
CA GLY A 184 3.97 24.01 1.14
C GLY A 184 2.81 23.08 0.81
N PHE A 185 2.77 21.87 1.36
CA PHE A 185 1.66 20.94 1.17
C PHE A 185 0.34 21.47 1.74
N PHE A 186 0.37 22.13 2.89
CA PHE A 186 -0.81 22.78 3.48
C PHE A 186 -1.37 23.90 2.58
N VAL A 187 -0.49 24.72 2.00
CA VAL A 187 -0.89 25.86 1.16
C VAL A 187 -1.33 25.40 -0.22
N PHE A 188 -0.62 24.46 -0.85
CA PHE A 188 -0.88 24.05 -2.22
C PHE A 188 -2.02 23.03 -2.35
N CYS A 189 -2.25 22.18 -1.35
CA CYS A 189 -3.28 21.13 -1.47
C CYS A 189 -3.90 20.72 -0.12
N PRO A 190 -4.67 21.61 0.53
CA PRO A 190 -5.31 21.32 1.82
C PRO A 190 -6.23 20.09 1.77
N VAL A 191 -6.84 19.83 0.61
CA VAL A 191 -7.74 18.69 0.40
C VAL A 191 -6.99 17.36 0.45
N ALA A 192 -5.81 17.27 -0.15
CA ALA A 192 -5.02 16.04 -0.14
C ALA A 192 -4.51 15.71 1.27
N PHE A 193 -4.15 16.75 2.03
CA PHE A 193 -3.73 16.60 3.42
C PHE A 193 -4.87 16.07 4.30
N CYS A 194 -6.09 16.60 4.18
CA CYS A 194 -7.25 16.09 4.91
C CYS A 194 -7.56 14.62 4.59
N LEU A 195 -7.40 14.18 3.34
CA LEU A 195 -7.62 12.80 2.94
C LEU A 195 -6.57 11.83 3.51
N ILE A 196 -5.32 12.28 3.61
CA ILE A 196 -4.24 11.50 4.22
C ILE A 196 -4.42 11.44 5.74
N TRP A 197 -4.78 12.55 6.38
CA TRP A 197 -5.05 12.61 7.82
C TRP A 197 -6.25 11.78 8.24
N GLN A 198 -7.34 11.77 7.47
CA GLN A 198 -8.49 10.89 7.72
C GLN A 198 -8.11 9.40 7.73
N LYS A 199 -7.03 9.00 7.06
CA LYS A 199 -6.56 7.61 7.05
C LYS A 199 -5.64 7.26 8.22
N ILE A 200 -5.02 8.24 8.87
CA ILE A 200 -3.98 8.04 9.89
C ILE A 200 -4.49 8.36 11.29
N ALA A 201 -5.46 9.27 11.42
CA ALA A 201 -5.90 9.75 12.71
C ALA A 201 -6.85 8.78 13.44
N PRO A 202 -6.70 8.60 14.76
CA PRO A 202 -7.67 7.89 15.59
C PRO A 202 -9.02 8.64 15.60
N GLU A 203 -10.13 7.92 15.79
CA GLU A 203 -11.50 8.42 15.57
C GLU A 203 -11.81 9.75 16.26
N GLY A 204 -11.19 10.05 17.41
CA GLY A 204 -11.37 11.31 18.14
C GLY A 204 -10.82 12.56 17.42
N CYS A 205 -9.83 12.43 16.55
CA CYS A 205 -9.25 13.57 15.81
C CYS A 205 -10.00 13.90 14.50
N ILE A 206 -10.89 13.01 14.05
CA ILE A 206 -11.63 13.19 12.79
C ILE A 206 -12.62 14.37 12.92
N VAL A 207 -13.28 14.51 14.06
CA VAL A 207 -14.27 15.59 14.31
C VAL A 207 -13.60 16.98 14.29
N GLY A 208 -12.39 17.11 14.83
CA GLY A 208 -11.63 18.36 14.76
C GLY A 208 -11.17 18.72 13.34
N CYS A 209 -10.80 17.70 12.54
CA CYS A 209 -10.42 17.89 11.15
C CYS A 209 -11.60 18.30 10.27
N GLU A 210 -12.80 17.75 10.49
CA GLU A 210 -14.00 18.15 9.73
C GLU A 210 -14.36 19.62 9.99
N LEU A 211 -14.27 20.06 11.25
CA LEU A 211 -14.53 21.46 11.63
C LEU A 211 -13.54 22.43 10.96
N LEU A 212 -12.25 22.08 10.92
CA LEU A 212 -11.21 22.87 10.26
C LEU A 212 -11.35 22.85 8.72
N ASN A 213 -11.78 21.73 8.14
CA ASN A 213 -11.98 21.60 6.71
C ASN A 213 -13.19 22.42 6.22
N GLU A 214 -14.28 22.48 7.01
CA GLU A 214 -15.40 23.39 6.71
C GLU A 214 -14.95 24.85 6.71
N GLN A 215 -14.18 25.28 7.71
CA GLN A 215 -13.65 26.65 7.77
C GLN A 215 -12.65 26.95 6.65
N CYS A 216 -11.76 26.02 6.31
CA CYS A 216 -10.83 26.18 5.19
C CYS A 216 -11.54 26.23 3.84
N SER A 217 -12.58 25.42 3.62
CA SER A 217 -13.37 25.47 2.39
C SER A 217 -14.09 26.81 2.23
N PHE A 218 -14.54 27.40 3.35
CA PHE A 218 -15.19 28.71 3.37
C PHE A 218 -14.19 29.83 3.06
N CYS A 219 -12.99 29.77 3.64
CA CYS A 219 -11.89 30.68 3.33
C CYS A 219 -11.43 30.55 1.87
N CYS A 220 -11.26 29.34 1.33
CA CYS A 220 -10.89 29.13 -0.06
C CYS A 220 -11.94 29.68 -1.04
N LYS A 221 -13.24 29.46 -0.78
CA LYS A 221 -14.32 30.05 -1.59
C LYS A 221 -14.31 31.58 -1.52
N ARG A 222 -14.02 32.17 -0.36
CA ARG A 222 -13.97 33.63 -0.17
C ARG A 222 -12.74 34.24 -0.86
N CYS A 223 -11.57 33.63 -0.72
CA CYS A 223 -10.34 34.03 -1.41
C CYS A 223 -10.47 33.87 -2.93
N HIS A 224 -11.01 32.76 -3.42
CA HIS A 224 -11.27 32.57 -4.85
C HIS A 224 -12.25 33.61 -5.42
N LYS A 225 -13.28 33.97 -4.65
CA LYS A 225 -14.23 35.04 -5.02
C LYS A 225 -13.56 36.41 -5.07
N HIS A 226 -12.64 36.71 -4.15
CA HIS A 226 -11.84 37.96 -4.18
C HIS A 226 -10.82 37.95 -5.32
N TYR A 227 -10.10 36.85 -5.52
CA TYR A 227 -9.15 36.66 -6.61
C TYR A 227 -9.82 36.89 -7.98
N ASN A 228 -10.97 36.23 -8.24
CA ASN A 228 -11.72 36.44 -9.48
C ASN A 228 -12.27 37.86 -9.62
N LYS A 229 -12.66 38.51 -8.52
CA LYS A 229 -13.15 39.90 -8.55
C LYS A 229 -12.05 40.90 -8.91
N HIS A 230 -10.80 40.65 -8.48
CA HIS A 230 -9.68 41.56 -8.69
C HIS A 230 -8.89 41.27 -9.98
N LEU A 231 -8.77 40.02 -10.41
CA LEU A 231 -7.95 39.66 -11.59
C LEU A 231 -8.74 39.52 -12.89
N LEU A 232 -10.00 39.11 -12.86
CA LEU A 232 -10.77 38.88 -14.09
C LEU A 232 -11.64 40.06 -14.52
N GLY A 233 -11.70 41.12 -13.70
CA GLY A 233 -12.58 42.26 -13.94
C GLY A 233 -14.07 41.86 -13.91
N LYS A 234 -14.94 42.76 -13.47
CA LYS A 234 -16.39 42.48 -13.38
C LYS A 234 -17.01 42.33 -14.79
N ARG A 235 -16.87 41.19 -15.46
CA ARG A 235 -17.84 40.79 -16.49
C ARG A 235 -19.09 40.26 -15.78
N LYS A 236 -20.13 41.09 -15.72
CA LYS A 236 -21.45 40.74 -15.18
C LYS A 236 -22.05 39.56 -15.97
N TYR A 237 -21.76 38.33 -15.58
CA TYR A 237 -22.53 37.17 -16.04
C TYR A 237 -23.80 37.05 -15.19
N LYS A 238 -24.94 37.42 -15.78
CA LYS A 238 -26.28 37.10 -15.27
C LYS A 238 -26.45 35.58 -15.29
N SER A 239 -26.18 34.92 -14.16
CA SER A 239 -26.48 33.51 -13.95
C SER A 239 -27.99 33.34 -13.77
N LYS A 240 -28.71 32.97 -14.84
CA LYS A 240 -30.06 32.38 -14.77
C LYS A 240 -29.99 31.12 -13.90
N GLY A 241 -30.92 31.00 -12.95
CA GLY A 241 -30.99 29.90 -12.00
C GLY A 241 -31.00 28.54 -12.67
N ARG A 242 -30.31 27.57 -12.07
CA ARG A 242 -30.45 26.16 -12.42
C ARG A 242 -30.45 25.30 -11.17
N SER A 243 -31.54 24.56 -11.07
CA SER A 243 -31.97 23.68 -10.00
C SER A 243 -30.97 22.59 -9.66
N ARG A 244 -31.03 22.16 -8.38
CA ARG A 244 -30.44 20.92 -7.84
C ARG A 244 -30.69 19.73 -8.77
N SER A 245 -29.61 19.17 -9.33
CA SER A 245 -29.58 17.81 -9.86
C SER A 245 -28.76 16.93 -8.91
N ARG A 246 -29.41 15.88 -8.38
CA ARG A 246 -28.76 14.81 -7.60
C ARG A 246 -27.74 14.11 -8.48
N ILE A 247 -26.54 13.91 -7.96
CA ILE A 247 -25.51 13.06 -8.55
C ILE A 247 -25.85 11.62 -8.15
N SER A 248 -26.35 10.84 -9.09
CA SER A 248 -26.36 9.37 -9.04
C SER A 248 -24.96 8.87 -9.42
N LEU A 249 -24.45 7.92 -8.63
CA LEU A 249 -23.20 7.19 -8.90
C LEU A 249 -23.26 6.51 -10.29
N PRO A 250 -22.14 6.43 -11.03
CA PRO A 250 -22.08 5.65 -12.26
C PRO A 250 -22.07 4.15 -11.94
N GLU A 251 -23.05 3.44 -12.49
CA GLU A 251 -23.05 1.98 -12.60
C GLU A 251 -21.86 1.50 -13.43
N GLY A 252 -21.30 0.36 -13.01
CA GLY A 252 -20.09 -0.22 -13.56
C GLY A 252 -20.23 -0.69 -15.01
N ILE A 253 -19.12 -0.58 -15.73
CA ILE A 253 -18.91 -1.10 -17.08
C ILE A 253 -18.97 -2.65 -17.01
N PRO A 254 -19.84 -3.31 -17.80
CA PRO A 254 -19.81 -4.76 -17.93
C PRO A 254 -18.60 -5.16 -18.79
N LEU A 255 -17.68 -5.94 -18.22
CA LEU A 255 -16.65 -6.64 -18.98
C LEU A 255 -17.32 -7.73 -19.80
N THR A 256 -17.22 -7.63 -21.13
CA THR A 256 -17.72 -8.62 -22.08
C THR A 256 -16.75 -9.82 -22.15
N ILE A 257 -17.30 -10.99 -22.42
CA ILE A 257 -16.59 -12.29 -22.45
C ILE A 257 -15.51 -12.32 -23.55
N GLU A 258 -15.56 -11.42 -24.52
CA GLU A 258 -14.58 -11.34 -25.63
C GLU A 258 -13.19 -10.88 -25.19
N ASP A 259 -13.05 -10.12 -24.09
CA ASP A 259 -11.74 -9.66 -23.61
C ASP A 259 -10.95 -10.79 -22.91
N VAL A 260 -11.64 -11.82 -22.41
CA VAL A 260 -10.99 -12.98 -21.76
C VAL A 260 -10.38 -13.92 -22.80
N ASN A 261 -11.01 -14.08 -23.97
CA ASN A 261 -10.51 -14.93 -25.04
C ASN A 261 -9.32 -14.33 -25.81
N ARG A 262 -9.03 -13.04 -25.63
CA ARG A 262 -7.90 -12.38 -26.32
C ARG A 262 -6.55 -12.55 -25.58
N ILE A 263 -6.54 -13.13 -24.37
CA ILE A 263 -5.34 -13.25 -23.53
C ILE A 263 -4.63 -14.61 -23.68
N ASN A 264 -5.22 -15.62 -24.35
CA ASN A 264 -4.53 -16.91 -24.55
C ASN A 264 -4.90 -17.60 -25.88
N PRO A 265 -4.18 -17.31 -27.00
CA PRO A 265 -4.27 -18.11 -28.21
C PRO A 265 -3.38 -19.37 -28.20
N LEU A 266 -2.57 -19.57 -27.15
CA LEU A 266 -1.65 -20.71 -27.03
C LEU A 266 -2.22 -21.71 -26.04
N TYR A 267 -3.17 -22.55 -26.44
CA TYR A 267 -3.36 -23.93 -25.96
C TYR A 267 -4.64 -24.50 -26.60
N ASN A 268 -4.61 -24.57 -27.94
CA ASN A 268 -5.42 -25.52 -28.69
C ASN A 268 -4.45 -26.33 -29.55
N LYS A 269 -3.92 -27.42 -28.98
CA LYS A 269 -3.49 -28.58 -29.74
C LYS A 269 -4.06 -29.83 -29.07
N PRO A 270 -4.56 -30.77 -29.89
CA PRO A 270 -5.34 -31.92 -29.44
C PRO A 270 -4.54 -32.89 -28.57
#